data_AF-A0A3S0ZM28-F1
#
_entry.id   AF-A0A3S0ZM28-F1
#
_cell.length_a   1.000
_cell.length_b   1.000
_cell.length_c   1.000
_cell.angle_alpha   90.00
_cell.angle_beta   90.00
_cell.angle_gamma   90.00
#
_symmetry.space_group_name_H-M   'P 1'
#
loop_
_entity.id
_entity.type
_entity.pdbx_description
1 polymer ?
#
loop_
_entity_poly.entity_id
_entity_poly.type
_entity_poly.pdbx_seq_one_letter_code
_entity_poly.pdbx_strand_id
1 'polypeptide(L)'
;QQINEYTTIKQYFVYQQINEYTTIKQYFVYQQINEYITIKQYFVYQQINEYITIKQYFVYQQINEYTTIKQYFVYQQINEYTTIKQYFVYQQINEYTTIKQYFV
;
A
#
# COMPACT_ATOMS: atom_id res chain seq x y z
N GLN A 1 -18.41 -5.89 0.95
CA GLN A 1 -17.75 -4.83 0.16
C GLN A 1 -18.26 -3.49 0.69
N GLN A 2 -17.37 -2.53 0.95
CA GLN A 2 -17.74 -1.15 1.29
C GLN A 2 -17.25 -0.21 0.18
N ILE A 3 -18.09 0.74 -0.21
CA ILE A 3 -17.80 1.75 -1.23
C ILE A 3 -18.03 3.13 -0.63
N ASN A 4 -16.98 3.94 -0.49
CA ASN A 4 -17.08 5.31 -0.01
C ASN A 4 -16.21 6.25 -0.86
N GLU A 5 -16.64 7.48 -1.09
CA GLU A 5 -15.76 8.50 -1.67
C GLU A 5 -14.61 8.87 -0.70
N TYR A 6 -14.94 9.10 0.58
CA TYR A 6 -13.98 9.52 1.60
C TYR A 6 -14.07 8.65 2.85
N THR A 7 -12.93 8.17 3.32
CA THR A 7 -12.84 7.37 4.55
C THR A 7 -11.73 7.88 5.46
N THR A 8 -12.10 8.33 6.66
CA THR A 8 -11.14 8.70 7.72
C THR A 8 -11.41 7.87 8.98
N ILE A 9 -10.51 6.96 9.32
CA ILE A 9 -10.74 6.00 10.41
C ILE A 9 -9.49 5.78 11.27
N LYS A 10 -9.66 5.52 12.57
CA LYS A 10 -8.54 5.17 13.48
C LYS A 10 -8.09 3.72 13.30
N GLN A 11 -9.04 2.80 13.37
CA GLN A 11 -8.83 1.36 13.21
C GLN A 11 -9.94 0.82 12.34
N TYR A 12 -9.58 0.02 11.35
CA TYR A 12 -10.58 -0.53 10.47
C TYR A 12 -10.16 -1.88 9.92
N PHE A 13 -11.14 -2.78 9.86
CA PHE A 13 -11.00 -4.16 9.40
C PHE A 13 -12.15 -4.44 8.43
N VAL A 14 -11.83 -4.81 7.20
CA VAL A 14 -12.84 -5.18 6.20
C VAL A 14 -12.34 -6.25 5.27
N TYR A 15 -13.26 -7.01 4.68
CA TYR A 15 -12.93 -7.99 3.66
C TYR A 15 -12.60 -7.33 2.32
N GLN A 16 -13.45 -6.41 1.86
CA GLN A 16 -13.30 -5.72 0.57
C GLN A 16 -13.67 -4.25 0.71
N GLN A 17 -12.81 -3.37 0.19
CA GLN A 17 -13.03 -1.92 0.15
C GLN A 17 -12.75 -1.37 -1.25
N ILE A 18 -13.60 -0.45 -1.70
CA ILE A 18 -13.34 0.41 -2.86
C ILE A 18 -13.58 1.86 -2.45
N ASN A 19 -12.55 2.70 -2.43
CA ASN A 19 -12.72 4.13 -2.10
C ASN A 19 -11.89 5.04 -3.00
N GLU A 20 -12.31 6.29 -3.20
CA GLU A 20 -11.43 7.28 -3.85
C GLU A 20 -10.32 7.71 -2.88
N TYR A 21 -10.68 8.14 -1.67
CA TYR A 21 -9.75 8.69 -0.68
C TYR A 21 -9.82 7.97 0.67
N THR A 22 -8.68 7.45 1.11
CA THR A 22 -8.57 6.74 2.40
C THR A 22 -7.43 7.29 3.27
N THR A 23 -7.78 7.78 4.47
CA THR A 23 -6.82 8.17 5.51
C THR A 23 -7.05 7.36 6.78
N ILE A 24 -6.13 6.45 7.11
CA ILE A 24 -6.32 5.54 8.24
C ILE A 24 -5.06 5.42 9.10
N LYS A 25 -5.22 5.30 10.43
CA LYS A 25 -4.07 5.08 11.32
C LYS A 25 -3.61 3.62 11.31
N GLN A 26 -4.52 2.68 11.52
CA GLN A 26 -4.29 1.24 11.47
C GLN A 26 -5.33 0.59 10.59
N TYR A 27 -4.88 -0.13 9.58
CA TYR A 27 -5.76 -0.66 8.55
C TYR A 27 -5.41 -2.11 8.23
N PHE A 28 -6.43 -2.97 8.20
CA PHE A 28 -6.34 -4.38 7.89
C PHE A 28 -7.41 -4.71 6.85
N VAL A 29 -7.01 -5.16 5.67
CA VAL A 29 -7.97 -5.47 4.61
C VAL A 29 -7.52 -6.68 3.80
N TYR A 30 -8.47 -7.48 3.34
CA TYR A 30 -8.15 -8.59 2.45
C TYR A 30 -7.95 -8.10 1.00
N GLN A 31 -8.91 -7.35 0.46
CA GLN A 31 -8.83 -6.77 -0.88
C GLN A 31 -9.18 -5.28 -0.87
N GLN A 32 -8.35 -4.47 -1.52
CA GLN A 32 -8.57 -3.03 -1.61
C GLN A 32 -8.27 -2.49 -3.00
N ILE A 33 -9.16 -1.62 -3.47
CA ILE A 33 -8.96 -0.79 -4.66
C ILE A 33 -9.24 0.66 -4.30
N ASN A 34 -8.24 1.53 -4.30
CA ASN A 34 -8.44 2.96 -4.08
C ASN A 34 -7.61 3.82 -5.02
N GLU A 35 -8.00 5.08 -5.22
CA GLU A 35 -7.16 6.04 -5.95
C GLU A 35 -6.05 6.58 -5.04
N TYR A 36 -6.42 7.10 -3.85
CA TYR A 36 -5.49 7.79 -2.95
C TYR A 36 -5.51 7.24 -1.53
N ILE A 37 -4.31 6.93 -1.02
CA ILE A 37 -4.15 6.37 0.33
C ILE A 37 -3.05 7.08 1.12
N THR A 38 -3.40 7.43 2.35
CA THR A 38 -2.43 7.83 3.39
C THR A 38 -2.64 7.00 4.65
N ILE A 39 -1.69 6.12 4.99
CA ILE A 39 -1.81 5.23 6.16
C ILE A 39 -0.54 5.21 7.02
N LYS A 40 -0.70 5.13 8.35
CA LYS A 40 0.46 4.94 9.25
C LYS A 40 0.91 3.49 9.35
N GLN A 41 0.00 2.56 9.59
CA GLN A 41 0.26 1.12 9.66
C GLN A 41 -0.76 0.38 8.82
N TYR A 42 -0.27 -0.38 7.87
CA TYR A 42 -1.14 -1.04 6.90
C TYR A 42 -0.72 -2.49 6.66
N PHE A 43 -1.70 -3.37 6.76
CA PHE A 43 -1.63 -4.78 6.41
C PHE A 43 -2.70 -5.11 5.37
N VAL A 44 -2.28 -5.59 4.21
CA VAL A 44 -3.21 -5.98 3.14
C VAL A 44 -2.76 -7.25 2.44
N TYR A 45 -3.74 -8.05 2.02
CA TYR A 45 -3.44 -9.24 1.24
C TYR A 45 -3.29 -8.89 -0.25
N GLN A 46 -4.28 -8.23 -0.84
CA GLN A 46 -4.25 -7.78 -2.24
C GLN A 46 -4.64 -6.31 -2.37
N GLN A 47 -3.86 -5.58 -3.14
CA GLN A 47 -4.05 -4.15 -3.33
C GLN A 47 -3.82 -3.72 -4.78
N ILE A 48 -4.68 -2.83 -5.26
CA ILE A 48 -4.50 -2.07 -6.49
C ILE A 48 -4.78 -0.59 -6.21
N ASN A 49 -3.81 0.31 -6.36
CA ASN A 49 -4.08 1.75 -6.22
C ASN A 49 -3.22 2.62 -7.14
N GLU A 50 -3.62 3.87 -7.33
CA GLU A 50 -2.82 4.85 -8.07
C GLU A 50 -1.75 5.49 -7.17
N TYR A 51 -2.14 6.07 -6.03
CA TYR A 51 -1.25 6.88 -5.18
C TYR A 51 -1.22 6.42 -3.73
N ILE A 52 -0.02 6.12 -3.24
CA ILE A 52 0.19 5.58 -1.89
C ILE A 52 1.25 6.33 -1.13
N THR A 53 0.90 6.75 0.08
CA THR A 53 1.85 7.22 1.09
C THR A 53 1.67 6.44 2.39
N ILE A 54 2.67 5.63 2.78
CA ILE A 54 2.59 4.78 3.98
C ILE A 54 3.85 4.85 4.85
N LYS A 55 3.68 4.86 6.17
CA LYS A 55 4.82 4.80 7.10
C LYS A 55 5.32 3.37 7.31
N GLN A 56 4.43 2.42 7.62
CA GLN A 56 4.74 1.01 7.79
C GLN A 56 3.76 0.17 6.98
N TYR A 57 4.29 -0.61 6.06
CA TYR A 57 3.47 -1.33 5.12
C TYR A 57 3.89 -2.79 4.99
N PHE A 58 2.91 -3.68 5.10
CA PHE A 58 3.03 -5.12 4.90
C PHE A 58 1.97 -5.54 3.87
N VAL A 59 2.41 -6.05 2.74
CA VAL A 59 1.48 -6.53 1.70
C VAL A 59 1.94 -7.84 1.08
N TYR A 60 0.97 -8.69 0.75
CA TYR A 60 1.28 -9.92 0.04
C TYR A 60 1.42 -9.66 -1.47
N GLN A 61 0.43 -9.05 -2.10
CA GLN A 61 0.47 -8.67 -3.52
C GLN A 61 0.03 -7.23 -3.71
N GLN A 62 0.80 -6.46 -4.49
CA GLN A 62 0.42 -5.12 -4.88
C GLN A 62 0.65 -4.82 -6.36
N ILE A 63 -0.21 -3.96 -6.89
CA ILE A 63 -0.05 -3.31 -8.20
C ILE A 63 -0.35 -1.82 -8.02
N ASN A 64 0.64 -0.94 -8.17
CA ASN A 64 0.39 0.50 -8.01
C ASN A 64 1.23 1.40 -8.92
N GLU A 65 0.73 2.57 -9.26
CA GLU A 65 1.47 3.54 -10.08
C GLU A 65 2.52 4.29 -9.27
N TYR A 66 2.12 4.97 -8.19
CA TYR A 66 2.99 5.85 -7.40
C TYR A 66 3.01 5.46 -5.93
N THR A 67 4.18 5.05 -5.45
CA THR A 67 4.35 4.51 -4.10
C THR A 67 5.46 5.22 -3.34
N THR A 68 5.12 5.82 -2.19
CA THR A 68 6.08 6.37 -1.23
C THR A 68 5.96 5.71 0.13
N ILE A 69 6.99 4.98 0.57
CA ILE A 69 6.93 4.20 1.81
C ILE A 69 8.20 4.34 2.66
N LYS A 70 8.03 4.49 3.99
CA LYS A 70 9.18 4.53 4.90
C LYS A 70 9.73 3.14 5.24
N GLN A 71 8.87 2.21 5.62
CA GLN A 71 9.24 0.82 5.92
C GLN A 71 8.31 -0.10 5.18
N TYR A 72 8.88 -0.95 4.33
CA TYR A 72 8.09 -1.74 3.42
C TYR A 72 8.51 -3.21 3.38
N PHE A 73 7.54 -4.09 3.56
CA PHE A 73 7.66 -5.53 3.45
C PHE A 73 6.64 -6.04 2.44
N VAL A 74 7.11 -6.67 1.37
CA VAL A 74 6.23 -7.21 0.34
C VAL A 74 6.69 -8.55 -0.20
N TYR A 75 5.71 -9.41 -0.49
CA TYR A 75 6.00 -10.67 -1.15
C TYR A 75 6.12 -10.48 -2.66
N GLN A 76 5.12 -9.89 -3.32
CA GLN A 76 5.14 -9.57 -4.75
C GLN A 76 4.66 -8.14 -5.02
N GLN A 77 5.40 -7.42 -5.86
CA GLN A 77 4.98 -6.10 -6.35
C GLN A 77 5.16 -5.92 -7.84
N ILE A 78 4.25 -5.11 -8.41
CA ILE A 78 4.38 -4.51 -9.74
C ILE A 78 4.09 -3.02 -9.59
N ASN A 79 5.10 -2.15 -9.72
CA ASN A 79 4.88 -0.71 -9.60
C ASN A 79 5.60 0.11 -10.68
N GLU A 80 5.04 1.25 -11.08
CA GLU A 80 5.73 2.15 -12.02
C GLU A 80 6.79 3.00 -11.31
N TYR A 81 6.38 3.79 -10.30
CA TYR A 81 7.23 4.74 -9.58
C TYR A 81 7.24 4.45 -8.09
N THR A 82 8.42 4.09 -7.56
CA THR A 82 8.56 3.66 -6.17
C THR A 82 9.69 4.40 -5.46
N THR A 83 9.37 5.03 -4.33
CA THR A 83 10.35 5.62 -3.40
C THR A 83 10.23 4.97 -2.03
N ILE A 84 11.28 4.26 -1.59
CA ILE A 84 11.26 3.52 -0.33
C ILE A 84 12.50 3.78 0.51
N LYS A 85 12.33 4.03 1.82
CA LYS A 85 13.49 4.19 2.73
C LYS A 85 14.09 2.85 3.18
N GLN A 86 13.27 1.89 3.60
CA GLN A 86 13.69 0.55 4.01
C GLN A 86 12.80 -0.47 3.33
N TYR A 87 13.40 -1.35 2.55
CA TYR A 87 12.65 -2.21 1.66
C TYR A 87 13.05 -3.68 1.73
N PHE A 88 12.08 -4.53 2.06
CA PHE A 88 12.21 -5.98 2.09
C PHE A 88 11.25 -6.58 1.07
N VAL A 89 11.79 -7.34 0.10
CA VAL A 89 10.98 -7.92 -0.96
C VAL A 89 11.45 -9.28 -1.41
N TYR A 90 10.49 -10.15 -1.69
CA TYR A 90 10.76 -11.44 -2.32
C TYR A 90 10.78 -11.35 -3.85
N GLN A 91 9.79 -10.71 -4.49
CA GLN A 91 9.75 -10.49 -5.94
C GLN A 91 9.23 -9.09 -6.31
N GLN A 92 9.84 -8.46 -7.32
CA GLN A 92 9.44 -7.16 -7.81
C GLN A 92 9.58 -7.00 -9.33
N ILE A 93 8.67 -6.23 -9.92
CA ILE A 93 8.77 -5.68 -11.27
C ILE A 93 8.49 -4.18 -11.15
N ASN A 94 9.52 -3.35 -11.26
CA ASN A 94 9.35 -1.90 -11.23
C ASN A 94 10.05 -1.20 -12.39
N GLU A 95 9.47 -0.10 -12.88
CA GLU A 95 10.10 0.73 -13.90
C GLU A 95 11.11 1.70 -13.29
N TYR A 96 10.67 2.52 -12.33
CA TYR A 96 11.47 3.57 -11.70
C TYR A 96 11.47 3.41 -10.19
N THR A 97 12.65 3.14 -9.62
CA THR A 97 12.77 2.85 -8.19
C THR A 97 13.92 3.60 -7.53
N THR A 98 13.62 4.30 -6.44
CA THR A 98 14.61 4.88 -5.52
C THR A 98 14.48 4.21 -4.16
N ILE A 99 15.50 3.43 -3.76
CA ILE A 99 15.53 2.75 -2.46
C ILE A 99 16.76 3.17 -1.67
N LYS A 100 16.58 3.58 -0.40
CA LYS A 100 17.71 3.91 0.47
C LYS A 100 18.38 2.67 1.09
N GLN A 101 17.60 1.67 1.49
CA GLN A 101 18.08 0.40 2.04
C GLN A 101 17.23 -0.74 1.49
N TYR A 102 17.88 -1.72 0.86
CA TYR A 102 17.24 -2.83 0.15
C TYR A 102 17.67 -4.18 0.74
N PHE A 103 16.71 -5.06 0.95
CA PHE A 103 16.87 -6.38 1.52
C PHE A 103 16.04 -7.38 0.71
N VAL A 104 16.62 -8.55 0.44
CA VAL A 104 16.01 -9.69 -0.26
C VAL A 104 16.09 -10.91 0.64
#